data_AF-A0A821B375-F1
#
_entry.id   AF-A0A821B375-F1
#
_cell.length_a   1.000
_cell.length_b   1.000
_cell.length_c   1.000
_cell.angle_alpha   90.00
_cell.angle_beta   90.00
_cell.angle_gamma   90.00
#
_symmetry.space_group_name_H-M   'P 1'
#
loop_
_entity.id
_entity.type
_entity.pdbx_description
1 polymer ?
#
loop_
_entity_poly.entity_id
_entity_poly.type
_entity_poly.pdbx_seq_one_letter_code
_entity_poly.pdbx_strand_id
1 'polypeptide(L)'
;MIIEAAPDYRVDIPLIWQYIGEILGAFVGTSTSNMALLKPIFECAPDDKVKQFFQFIIRYATEFSSQTRIQSFWQSSGFSLNDLIRADLIDSTFSNEFDWLFGTPKNESHSPCADLQLVKLLKSANDQGTTITDPEIITYVREHMDPSEKFYIRNIVLSYLEACLINRDPQKKIQEDIAKKRMTVLNTIIDHKFEAEIQAVYAIQNFVTKLEHPP
;
A
#
# COMPACT_ATOMS: atom_id res chain seq x y z
N MET A 1 7.21 -15.55 -21.59
CA MET A 1 7.04 -14.57 -20.49
C MET A 1 7.94 -14.97 -19.32
N ILE A 2 8.42 -14.07 -18.45
CA ILE A 2 9.33 -14.45 -17.33
C ILE A 2 8.71 -15.50 -16.39
N ILE A 3 7.38 -15.52 -16.28
CA ILE A 3 6.60 -16.48 -15.49
C ILE A 3 6.76 -17.92 -16.01
N GLU A 4 6.75 -18.12 -17.33
CA GLU A 4 6.86 -19.45 -17.95
C GLU A 4 8.25 -20.07 -17.72
N ALA A 5 9.29 -19.24 -17.62
CA ALA A 5 10.66 -19.65 -17.34
C ALA A 5 10.99 -19.72 -15.83
N ALA A 6 10.10 -19.24 -14.96
CA ALA A 6 10.30 -19.25 -13.51
C ALA A 6 10.55 -20.65 -12.90
N PRO A 7 9.95 -21.75 -13.41
CA PRO A 7 10.28 -23.10 -12.96
C PRO A 7 11.75 -23.46 -13.19
N ASP A 8 12.34 -23.06 -14.32
CA ASP A 8 13.74 -23.34 -14.66
C ASP A 8 14.70 -22.56 -13.75
N TYR A 9 14.37 -21.30 -13.46
CA TYR A 9 15.16 -20.45 -12.56
C TYR A 9 15.09 -20.86 -11.10
N ARG A 10 14.11 -21.69 -10.69
CA ARG A 10 13.94 -22.10 -9.30
C ARG A 10 15.16 -22.82 -8.72
N VAL A 11 15.90 -23.54 -9.57
CA VAL A 11 17.11 -24.27 -9.17
C VAL A 11 18.17 -23.30 -8.66
N ASP A 12 18.37 -22.19 -9.36
CA ASP A 12 19.37 -21.18 -9.02
C ASP A 12 18.82 -20.11 -8.05
N ILE A 13 17.51 -19.86 -8.09
CA ILE A 13 16.81 -18.83 -7.32
C ILE A 13 15.62 -19.47 -6.59
N PRO A 14 15.82 -20.05 -5.39
CA PRO A 14 14.77 -20.78 -4.67
C PRO A 14 13.52 -19.95 -4.34
N LEU A 15 13.68 -18.61 -4.20
CA LEU A 15 12.61 -17.66 -3.84
C LEU A 15 12.01 -16.93 -5.05
N ILE A 16 12.25 -17.41 -6.28
CA ILE A 16 11.82 -16.71 -7.50
C ILE A 16 10.33 -16.34 -7.52
N TRP A 17 9.45 -17.24 -7.06
CA TRP A 17 8.01 -16.99 -6.98
C TRP A 17 7.65 -15.88 -5.99
N GLN A 18 8.38 -15.80 -4.87
CA GLN A 18 8.20 -14.73 -3.90
C GLN A 18 8.64 -13.40 -4.50
N TYR A 19 9.82 -13.33 -5.12
CA TYR A 19 10.33 -12.09 -5.71
C TYR A 19 9.43 -11.56 -6.83
N ILE A 20 8.94 -12.44 -7.70
CA ILE A 20 7.97 -12.06 -8.74
C ILE A 20 6.68 -11.56 -8.07
N GLY A 21 6.21 -12.25 -7.03
CA GLY A 21 5.03 -11.85 -6.25
C GLY A 21 5.18 -10.48 -5.61
N GLU A 22 6.35 -10.14 -5.06
CA GLU A 22 6.65 -8.84 -4.48
C GLU A 22 6.66 -7.72 -5.54
N ILE A 23 7.26 -7.97 -6.72
CA ILE A 23 7.25 -7.02 -7.84
C ILE A 23 5.80 -6.73 -8.29
N LEU A 24 4.98 -7.77 -8.44
CA LEU A 24 3.60 -7.62 -8.83
C LEU A 24 2.71 -7.06 -7.70
N GLY A 25 3.02 -7.35 -6.45
CA GLY A 25 2.36 -6.75 -5.30
C GLY A 25 2.59 -5.24 -5.25
N ALA A 26 3.82 -4.78 -5.54
CA ALA A 26 4.13 -3.36 -5.68
C ALA A 26 3.31 -2.74 -6.82
N PHE A 27 3.18 -3.44 -7.95
CA PHE A 27 2.34 -3.01 -9.07
C PHE A 27 0.89 -2.86 -8.60
N VAL A 28 0.25 -3.91 -8.07
CA VAL A 28 -1.14 -3.89 -7.58
C VAL A 28 -1.37 -2.81 -6.51
N GLY A 29 -0.37 -2.53 -5.68
CA GLY A 29 -0.44 -1.46 -4.68
C GLY A 29 -0.46 -0.03 -5.25
N THR A 30 -0.08 0.19 -6.51
CA THR A 30 -0.09 1.55 -7.13
C THR A 30 -1.47 1.96 -7.65
N SER A 31 -1.79 3.26 -7.65
CA SER A 31 -3.10 3.80 -8.11
C SER A 31 -3.34 3.70 -9.61
N THR A 32 -2.29 3.47 -10.40
CA THR A 32 -2.38 3.46 -11.88
C THR A 32 -2.41 2.04 -12.46
N SER A 33 -2.54 1.03 -11.62
CA SER A 33 -2.48 -0.37 -12.05
C SER A 33 -3.75 -0.83 -12.75
N ASN A 34 -3.57 -1.75 -13.70
CA ASN A 34 -4.66 -2.39 -14.40
C ASN A 34 -4.68 -3.88 -14.07
N MET A 35 -5.74 -4.31 -13.36
CA MET A 35 -5.93 -5.70 -12.94
C MET A 35 -5.97 -6.68 -14.12
N ALA A 36 -6.42 -6.24 -15.29
CA ALA A 36 -6.48 -7.07 -16.48
C ALA A 36 -5.10 -7.60 -16.92
N LEU A 37 -4.02 -6.93 -16.53
CA LEU A 37 -2.66 -7.39 -16.80
C LEU A 37 -2.26 -8.61 -15.97
N LEU A 38 -2.96 -8.90 -14.87
CA LEU A 38 -2.69 -10.09 -14.06
C LEU A 38 -3.23 -11.36 -14.71
N LYS A 39 -4.33 -11.31 -15.46
CA LYS A 39 -4.93 -12.50 -16.12
C LYS A 39 -3.90 -13.35 -16.88
N PRO A 40 -3.17 -12.81 -17.88
CA PRO A 40 -2.20 -13.61 -18.63
C PRO A 40 -1.02 -14.08 -17.79
N ILE A 41 -0.68 -13.38 -16.70
CA ILE A 41 0.40 -13.78 -15.78
C ILE A 41 -0.03 -15.03 -15.00
N PHE A 42 -1.26 -15.04 -14.49
CA PHE A 42 -1.81 -16.17 -13.76
C PHE A 42 -2.05 -17.39 -14.66
N GLU A 43 -2.41 -17.20 -15.93
CA GLU A 43 -2.52 -18.27 -16.93
C GLU A 43 -1.17 -18.98 -17.20
N CYS A 44 -0.06 -18.25 -17.06
CA CYS A 44 1.29 -18.81 -17.23
C CYS A 44 1.84 -19.49 -15.96
N ALA A 45 1.18 -19.32 -14.81
CA ALA A 45 1.67 -19.86 -13.54
C ALA A 45 1.34 -21.37 -13.42
N PRO A 46 2.28 -22.20 -12.93
CA PRO A 46 2.00 -23.61 -12.65
C PRO A 46 0.87 -23.78 -11.63
N ASP A 47 0.02 -24.78 -11.84
CA ASP A 47 -1.14 -25.07 -10.97
C ASP A 47 -0.75 -25.29 -9.50
N ASP A 48 0.41 -25.90 -9.23
CA ASP A 48 0.91 -26.14 -7.88
C ASP A 48 1.46 -24.88 -7.19
N LYS A 49 1.69 -23.80 -7.96
CA LYS A 49 2.25 -22.53 -7.50
C LYS A 49 1.29 -21.36 -7.54
N VAL A 50 0.22 -21.44 -8.32
CA VAL A 50 -0.70 -20.31 -8.55
C VAL A 50 -1.29 -19.73 -7.25
N LYS A 51 -1.65 -20.59 -6.28
CA LYS A 51 -2.14 -20.14 -4.95
C LYS A 51 -1.09 -19.40 -4.15
N GLN A 52 0.09 -20.00 -4.03
CA GLN A 52 1.22 -19.44 -3.31
C GLN A 52 1.65 -18.11 -3.94
N PHE A 53 1.61 -18.05 -5.27
CA PHE A 53 1.92 -16.85 -6.03
C PHE A 53 0.91 -15.73 -5.76
N PHE A 54 -0.39 -16.04 -5.76
CA PHE A 54 -1.44 -15.09 -5.36
C PHE A 54 -1.23 -14.55 -3.95
N GLN A 55 -0.93 -15.44 -2.99
CA GLN A 55 -0.64 -15.06 -1.60
C GLN A 55 0.52 -14.06 -1.51
N PHE A 56 1.61 -14.28 -2.25
CA PHE A 56 2.73 -13.34 -2.25
C PHE A 56 2.36 -11.97 -2.82
N ILE A 57 1.56 -11.93 -3.89
CA ILE A 57 1.10 -10.69 -4.50
C ILE A 57 0.23 -9.90 -3.51
N ILE A 58 -0.80 -10.54 -2.94
CA ILE A 58 -1.73 -9.86 -2.02
C ILE A 58 -1.01 -9.41 -0.75
N ARG A 59 -0.19 -10.28 -0.15
CA ARG A 59 0.58 -9.93 1.05
C ARG A 59 1.42 -8.68 0.81
N TYR A 60 2.19 -8.67 -0.27
CA TYR A 60 3.06 -7.53 -0.55
C TYR A 60 2.27 -6.29 -0.98
N ALA A 61 1.15 -6.45 -1.70
CA ALA A 61 0.26 -5.34 -2.01
C ALA A 61 -0.34 -4.71 -0.73
N THR A 62 -0.67 -5.51 0.28
CA THR A 62 -1.15 -5.02 1.59
C THR A 62 -0.04 -4.45 2.48
N GLU A 63 1.22 -4.82 2.24
CA GLU A 63 2.38 -4.16 2.87
C GLU A 63 2.67 -2.80 2.20
N PHE A 64 2.46 -2.71 0.89
CA PHE A 64 2.73 -1.51 0.10
C PHE A 64 1.60 -0.46 0.15
N SER A 65 0.36 -0.91 0.35
CA SER A 65 -0.87 -0.12 0.35
C SER A 65 -1.86 -0.64 1.39
N SER A 66 -2.84 0.17 1.80
CA SER A 66 -3.82 -0.28 2.79
C SER A 66 -4.72 -1.39 2.26
N GLN A 67 -5.16 -2.29 3.14
CA GLN A 67 -6.10 -3.36 2.82
C GLN A 67 -7.39 -2.82 2.16
N THR A 68 -7.92 -1.70 2.64
CA THR A 68 -9.11 -1.02 2.05
C THR A 68 -8.85 -0.59 0.62
N ARG A 69 -7.67 -0.01 0.34
CA ARG A 69 -7.31 0.40 -1.03
C ARG A 69 -7.19 -0.79 -1.96
N ILE A 70 -6.56 -1.87 -1.49
CA ILE A 70 -6.47 -3.12 -2.27
C ILE A 70 -7.85 -3.69 -2.51
N GLN A 71 -8.74 -3.70 -1.52
CA GLN A 71 -10.12 -4.14 -1.65
C GLN A 71 -10.90 -3.27 -2.65
N SER A 72 -10.84 -1.93 -2.54
CA SER A 72 -11.50 -1.02 -3.47
C SER A 72 -10.96 -1.16 -4.89
N PHE A 73 -9.65 -1.32 -5.05
CA PHE A 73 -9.03 -1.61 -6.34
C PHE A 73 -9.58 -2.93 -6.92
N TRP A 74 -9.62 -3.99 -6.10
CA TRP A 74 -10.14 -5.29 -6.49
C TRP A 74 -11.61 -5.23 -6.91
N GLN A 75 -12.45 -4.58 -6.11
CA GLN A 75 -13.88 -4.40 -6.40
C GLN A 75 -14.12 -3.55 -7.65
N SER A 76 -13.38 -2.45 -7.82
CA SER A 76 -13.48 -1.58 -9.00
C SER A 76 -13.11 -2.28 -10.30
N SER A 77 -12.26 -3.31 -10.21
CA SER A 77 -11.84 -4.09 -11.37
C SER A 77 -12.93 -5.06 -11.87
N GLY A 78 -13.87 -5.44 -11.01
CA GLY A 78 -14.91 -6.43 -11.33
C GLY A 78 -14.41 -7.87 -11.49
N PHE A 79 -13.14 -8.15 -11.15
CA PHE A 79 -12.56 -9.49 -11.23
C PHE A 79 -12.95 -10.34 -10.02
N SER A 80 -13.31 -11.59 -10.27
CA SER A 80 -13.47 -12.61 -9.24
C SER A 80 -12.18 -13.41 -9.07
N LEU A 81 -12.04 -14.17 -7.98
CA LEU A 81 -10.89 -15.08 -7.81
C LEU A 81 -10.83 -16.13 -8.93
N ASN A 82 -12.01 -16.57 -9.41
CA ASN A 82 -12.15 -17.55 -10.50
C ASN A 82 -11.68 -17.01 -11.87
N ASP A 83 -11.56 -15.69 -12.02
CA ASP A 83 -11.02 -15.07 -13.22
C ASP A 83 -9.50 -15.18 -13.32
N LEU A 84 -8.81 -15.44 -12.19
CA LEU A 84 -7.36 -15.53 -12.10
C LEU A 84 -6.90 -16.96 -11.82
N ILE A 85 -7.63 -17.70 -11.00
CA ILE A 85 -7.27 -19.05 -10.57
C ILE A 85 -8.40 -20.00 -10.97
N ARG A 86 -8.03 -21.16 -11.53
CA ARG A 86 -9.00 -22.18 -11.91
C ARG A 86 -9.79 -22.66 -10.69
N ALA A 87 -11.11 -22.82 -10.84
CA ALA A 87 -12.02 -23.13 -9.73
C ALA A 87 -11.73 -24.47 -9.04
N ASP A 88 -11.16 -25.44 -9.75
CA ASP A 88 -10.74 -26.73 -9.20
C ASP A 88 -9.53 -26.63 -8.26
N LEU A 89 -8.75 -25.56 -8.41
CA LEU A 89 -7.64 -25.27 -7.52
C LEU A 89 -8.14 -24.54 -6.27
N ILE A 90 -9.14 -23.68 -6.34
CA ILE A 90 -9.62 -22.89 -5.19
C ILE A 90 -10.34 -23.80 -4.18
N ASP A 91 -9.76 -23.94 -2.98
CA ASP A 91 -10.42 -24.61 -1.86
C ASP A 91 -11.12 -23.60 -0.94
N SER A 92 -12.01 -24.10 -0.07
CA SER A 92 -12.78 -23.26 0.85
C SER A 92 -11.92 -22.48 1.84
N THR A 93 -10.73 -22.98 2.17
CA THR A 93 -9.81 -22.31 3.11
C THR A 93 -9.17 -21.11 2.45
N PHE A 94 -8.67 -21.29 1.24
CA PHE A 94 -8.12 -20.24 0.39
C PHE A 94 -9.19 -19.20 0.03
N SER A 95 -10.40 -19.62 -0.32
CA SER A 95 -11.50 -18.69 -0.59
C SER A 95 -11.84 -17.84 0.64
N ASN A 96 -11.88 -18.43 1.84
CA ASN A 96 -12.18 -17.71 3.07
C ASN A 96 -11.05 -16.74 3.47
N GLU A 97 -9.79 -17.10 3.22
CA GLU A 97 -8.62 -16.24 3.49
C GLU A 97 -8.70 -14.91 2.71
N PHE A 98 -9.26 -14.96 1.50
CA PHE A 98 -9.34 -13.81 0.58
C PHE A 98 -10.75 -13.25 0.40
N ASP A 99 -11.73 -13.69 1.20
CA ASP A 99 -13.13 -13.25 1.10
C ASP A 99 -13.26 -11.72 1.29
N TRP A 100 -12.36 -11.12 2.07
CA TRP A 100 -12.32 -9.68 2.29
C TRP A 100 -12.03 -8.87 1.00
N LEU A 101 -11.40 -9.45 -0.03
CA LEU A 101 -11.21 -8.78 -1.33
C LEU A 101 -12.53 -8.56 -2.07
N PHE A 102 -13.52 -9.41 -1.81
CA PHE A 102 -14.79 -9.48 -2.56
C PHE A 102 -15.99 -9.06 -1.72
N GLY A 103 -15.94 -9.22 -0.39
CA GLY A 103 -16.98 -8.79 0.52
C GLY A 103 -17.14 -7.28 0.54
N THR A 104 -18.34 -6.79 0.90
CA THR A 104 -18.53 -5.37 1.23
C THR A 104 -17.59 -5.00 2.38
N PRO A 105 -17.04 -3.78 2.43
CA PRO A 105 -16.16 -3.37 3.53
C PRO A 105 -16.92 -3.51 4.84
N LYS A 106 -16.73 -4.64 5.53
CA LYS A 106 -17.08 -4.77 6.92
C LYS A 106 -16.20 -3.75 7.61
N ASN A 107 -16.80 -2.89 8.41
CA ASN A 107 -16.12 -1.95 9.31
C ASN A 107 -15.27 -2.74 10.31
N GLU A 108 -14.22 -3.38 9.85
CA GLU A 108 -13.22 -4.03 10.66
C GLU A 108 -12.15 -3.00 10.94
N SER A 109 -12.04 -2.67 12.22
CA SER A 109 -10.96 -1.99 12.93
C SER A 109 -9.63 -1.86 12.15
N HIS A 110 -9.56 -1.02 11.12
CA HIS A 110 -8.29 -0.65 10.54
C HIS A 110 -7.48 0.12 11.59
N SER A 111 -6.26 -0.32 11.88
CA SER A 111 -5.30 0.54 12.56
C SER A 111 -4.85 1.64 11.60
N PRO A 112 -4.59 2.87 12.07
CA PRO A 112 -4.06 3.91 11.20
C PRO A 112 -2.72 3.49 10.57
N CYS A 113 -2.57 3.73 9.28
CA CYS A 113 -1.40 3.35 8.49
C CYS A 113 -1.02 4.47 7.50
N ALA A 114 0.27 4.60 7.18
CA ALA A 114 0.73 5.53 6.16
C ALA A 114 0.33 5.08 4.75
N ASP A 115 0.04 6.03 3.87
CA ASP A 115 -0.10 5.81 2.44
C ASP A 115 1.25 6.04 1.75
N LEU A 116 1.83 4.98 1.19
CA LEU A 116 3.16 5.00 0.61
C LEU A 116 3.29 5.89 -0.62
N GLN A 117 2.20 6.11 -1.37
CA GLN A 117 2.22 7.04 -2.51
C GLN A 117 2.30 8.48 -2.00
N LEU A 118 1.52 8.82 -0.98
CA LEU A 118 1.61 10.10 -0.30
C LEU A 118 3.02 10.32 0.30
N VAL A 119 3.63 9.29 0.90
CA VAL A 119 5.03 9.33 1.38
C VAL A 119 5.99 9.71 0.25
N LYS A 120 5.87 9.10 -0.93
CA LYS A 120 6.71 9.40 -2.10
C LYS A 120 6.50 10.83 -2.60
N LEU A 121 5.25 11.26 -2.71
CA LEU A 121 4.90 12.63 -3.11
C LEU A 121 5.49 13.66 -2.14
N LEU A 122 5.46 13.38 -0.85
CA LEU A 122 6.05 14.25 0.17
C LEU A 122 7.58 14.28 0.07
N LYS A 123 8.24 13.13 -0.19
CA LYS A 123 9.70 13.01 -0.40
C LYS A 123 10.22 13.62 -1.69
N SER A 124 9.37 13.76 -2.73
CA SER A 124 9.73 14.39 -4.02
C SER A 124 10.30 15.81 -3.88
N ALA A 125 10.11 16.45 -2.70
CA ALA A 125 10.74 17.70 -2.33
C ALA A 125 12.27 17.72 -2.50
N ASN A 126 12.94 16.56 -2.43
CA ASN A 126 14.39 16.40 -2.53
C ASN A 126 14.88 15.85 -3.89
N ASP A 127 13.99 15.43 -4.79
CA ASP A 127 14.37 14.87 -6.09
C ASP A 127 14.50 15.99 -7.13
N GLN A 128 15.70 16.14 -7.70
CA GLN A 128 16.10 17.25 -8.58
C GLN A 128 15.34 17.33 -9.94
N GLY A 129 14.41 16.41 -10.22
CA GLY A 129 13.73 16.30 -11.51
C GLY A 129 12.22 16.56 -11.51
N THR A 130 11.54 16.51 -10.36
CA THR A 130 10.07 16.59 -10.28
C THR A 130 9.64 17.40 -9.06
N THR A 131 9.61 18.73 -9.19
CA THR A 131 9.11 19.61 -8.13
C THR A 131 7.59 19.50 -8.03
N ILE A 132 7.10 18.45 -7.36
CA ILE A 132 5.68 18.35 -7.00
C ILE A 132 5.40 19.42 -5.95
N THR A 133 4.42 20.26 -6.25
CA THR A 133 4.02 21.39 -5.43
C THR A 133 3.05 20.96 -4.32
N ASP A 134 2.98 21.72 -3.23
CA ASP A 134 2.04 21.44 -2.13
C ASP A 134 0.56 21.31 -2.60
N PRO A 135 0.06 22.15 -3.53
CA PRO A 135 -1.28 21.99 -4.10
C PRO A 135 -1.52 20.64 -4.78
N GLU A 136 -0.52 20.11 -5.51
CA GLU A 136 -0.66 18.81 -6.17
C GLU A 136 -0.76 17.66 -5.16
N ILE A 137 -0.03 17.75 -4.05
CA ILE A 137 -0.12 16.78 -2.94
C ILE A 137 -1.51 16.87 -2.29
N ILE A 138 -2.03 18.08 -2.09
CA ILE A 138 -3.38 18.29 -1.55
C ILE A 138 -4.45 17.73 -2.50
N THR A 139 -4.30 17.94 -3.81
CA THR A 139 -5.20 17.36 -4.82
C THR A 139 -5.16 15.83 -4.77
N TYR A 140 -3.97 15.23 -4.69
CA TYR A 140 -3.84 13.78 -4.52
C TYR A 140 -4.62 13.26 -3.32
N VAL A 141 -4.45 13.90 -2.15
CA VAL A 141 -5.17 13.54 -0.92
C VAL A 141 -6.68 13.63 -1.11
N ARG A 142 -7.18 14.68 -1.78
CA ARG A 142 -8.62 14.87 -2.01
C ARG A 142 -9.21 13.84 -2.99
N GLU A 143 -8.43 13.40 -3.97
CA GLU A 143 -8.88 12.44 -4.98
C GLU A 143 -8.79 10.99 -4.50
N HIS A 144 -7.82 10.68 -3.63
CA HIS A 144 -7.47 9.29 -3.28
C HIS A 144 -7.78 8.92 -1.83
N MET A 145 -8.14 9.86 -0.96
CA MET A 145 -8.48 9.60 0.43
C MET A 145 -9.85 10.20 0.76
N ASP A 146 -10.74 9.40 1.35
CA ASP A 146 -12.08 9.85 1.73
C ASP A 146 -12.04 10.56 3.11
N PRO A 147 -12.43 11.84 3.19
CA PRO A 147 -12.49 12.58 4.46
C PRO A 147 -13.44 11.96 5.50
N SER A 148 -14.37 11.11 5.07
CA SER A 148 -15.33 10.41 5.93
C SER A 148 -14.70 9.22 6.68
N GLU A 149 -13.49 8.80 6.29
CA GLU A 149 -12.79 7.70 6.93
C GLU A 149 -12.35 8.05 8.36
N LYS A 150 -12.59 7.12 9.29
CA LYS A 150 -12.24 7.24 10.72
C LYS A 150 -10.76 7.55 10.99
N PHE A 151 -9.88 7.18 10.07
CA PHE A 151 -8.43 7.34 10.18
C PHE A 151 -7.84 8.33 9.16
N TYR A 152 -8.68 9.08 8.44
CA TYR A 152 -8.26 10.00 7.38
C TYR A 152 -7.06 10.88 7.79
N ILE A 153 -7.24 11.70 8.84
CA ILE A 153 -6.18 12.58 9.34
C ILE A 153 -4.97 11.79 9.84
N ARG A 154 -5.21 10.67 10.53
CA ARG A 154 -4.13 9.85 11.08
C ARG A 154 -3.24 9.25 9.99
N ASN A 155 -3.84 8.74 8.91
CA ASN A 155 -3.12 8.16 7.79
C ASN A 155 -2.26 9.22 7.08
N ILE A 156 -2.78 10.43 6.90
CA ILE A 156 -2.05 11.56 6.30
C ILE A 156 -0.84 11.95 7.18
N VAL A 157 -1.06 12.10 8.49
CA VAL A 157 0.01 12.47 9.43
C VAL A 157 1.07 11.37 9.53
N LEU A 158 0.69 10.10 9.54
CA LEU A 158 1.64 8.98 9.49
C LEU A 158 2.46 8.99 8.19
N SER A 159 1.83 9.24 7.04
CA SER A 159 2.52 9.36 5.75
C SER A 159 3.53 10.50 5.74
N TYR A 160 3.18 11.62 6.36
CA TYR A 160 4.09 12.74 6.54
C TYR A 160 5.27 12.41 7.44
N LEU A 161 5.04 11.74 8.56
CA LEU A 161 6.10 11.33 9.48
C LEU A 161 7.06 10.32 8.84
N GLU A 162 6.53 9.34 8.08
CA GLU A 162 7.35 8.40 7.29
C GLU A 162 8.11 9.10 6.15
N ALA A 163 7.52 10.14 5.55
CA ALA A 163 8.22 10.97 4.58
C ALA A 163 9.43 11.68 5.18
N CYS A 164 9.30 12.12 6.43
CA CYS A 164 10.37 12.80 7.14
C CYS A 164 11.44 11.84 7.68
N LEU A 165 11.19 10.54 7.81
CA LEU A 165 12.21 9.60 8.28
C LEU A 165 13.32 9.36 7.24
N ILE A 166 14.56 9.30 7.73
CA ILE A 166 15.70 8.75 6.98
C ILE A 166 15.70 7.23 7.13
N ASN A 167 15.13 6.52 6.15
CA ASN A 167 14.99 5.05 6.18
C ASN A 167 16.31 4.25 6.35
N ARG A 168 17.48 4.87 6.18
CA ARG A 168 18.79 4.23 6.28
C ARG A 168 19.60 4.63 7.53
N ASP A 169 19.05 5.47 8.42
CA ASP A 169 19.75 5.87 9.65
C ASP A 169 19.31 4.98 10.83
N PRO A 170 20.24 4.22 11.47
CA PRO A 170 19.91 3.47 12.69
C PRO A 170 19.44 4.34 13.85
N GLN A 171 19.72 5.65 13.81
CA GLN A 171 19.23 6.64 14.78
C GLN A 171 17.84 7.21 14.42
N LYS A 172 17.20 6.75 13.33
CA LYS A 172 15.86 7.17 12.89
C LYS A 172 15.70 8.71 12.83
N LYS A 173 16.71 9.40 12.29
CA LYS A 173 16.70 10.86 12.21
C LYS A 173 15.62 11.37 11.27
N ILE A 174 15.12 12.56 11.60
CA ILE A 174 14.10 13.30 10.84
C ILE A 174 14.79 14.24 9.85
N GLN A 175 14.35 14.23 8.60
CA GLN A 175 14.71 15.18 7.56
C GLN A 175 13.95 16.49 7.79
N GLU A 176 14.59 17.43 8.49
CA GLU A 176 13.99 18.73 8.79
C GLU A 176 13.59 19.51 7.55
N ASP A 177 14.29 19.33 6.43
CA ASP A 177 14.01 20.04 5.17
C ASP A 177 12.64 19.63 4.59
N ILE A 178 12.33 18.33 4.59
CA ILE A 178 11.03 17.81 4.15
C ILE A 178 9.95 18.27 5.12
N ALA A 179 10.21 18.18 6.42
CA ALA A 179 9.26 18.58 7.45
C ALA A 179 8.88 20.07 7.31
N LYS A 180 9.87 20.96 7.22
CA LYS A 180 9.63 22.40 7.06
C LYS A 180 8.94 22.72 5.74
N LYS A 181 9.37 22.10 4.64
CA LYS A 181 8.83 22.39 3.30
C LYS A 181 7.38 21.93 3.15
N ARG A 182 7.01 20.78 3.70
CA ARG A 182 5.66 20.19 3.55
C ARG A 182 4.71 20.49 4.70
N MET A 183 5.13 21.29 5.67
CA MET A 183 4.28 21.73 6.78
C MET A 183 2.98 22.41 6.30
N THR A 184 3.05 23.15 5.20
CA THR A 184 1.89 23.82 4.58
C THR A 184 0.80 22.84 4.17
N VAL A 185 1.18 21.65 3.66
CA VAL A 185 0.23 20.59 3.29
C VAL A 185 -0.53 20.12 4.52
N LEU A 186 0.19 19.84 5.61
CA LEU A 186 -0.41 19.37 6.86
C LEU A 186 -1.36 20.42 7.45
N ASN A 187 -0.91 21.68 7.49
CA ASN A 187 -1.72 22.79 7.99
C ASN A 187 -3.00 23.01 7.17
N THR A 188 -2.91 22.87 5.84
CA THR A 188 -4.08 23.02 4.95
C THR A 188 -5.10 21.90 5.14
N ILE A 189 -4.65 20.69 5.46
CA ILE A 189 -5.52 19.53 5.66
C ILE A 189 -6.15 19.54 7.07
N ILE A 190 -5.37 19.86 8.10
CA ILE A 190 -5.84 19.94 9.49
C ILE A 190 -6.76 21.15 9.68
N ASP A 191 -6.48 22.25 8.98
CA ASP A 191 -7.35 23.44 8.89
C ASP A 191 -7.74 24.01 10.28
N HIS A 192 -6.84 23.87 11.26
CA HIS A 192 -7.03 24.27 12.67
C HIS A 192 -8.33 23.74 13.32
N LYS A 193 -8.84 22.60 12.83
CA LYS A 193 -10.00 21.94 13.42
C LYS A 193 -9.55 21.13 14.62
N PHE A 194 -10.16 21.41 15.78
CA PHE A 194 -9.82 20.76 17.04
C PHE A 194 -9.82 19.22 16.94
N GLU A 195 -10.83 18.64 16.31
CA GLU A 195 -10.93 17.18 16.13
C GLU A 195 -9.78 16.64 15.26
N ALA A 196 -9.39 17.36 14.20
CA ALA A 196 -8.29 16.97 13.33
C ALA A 196 -6.94 17.07 14.04
N GLU A 197 -6.74 18.11 14.87
CA GLU A 197 -5.54 18.26 15.68
C GLU A 197 -5.39 17.11 16.68
N ILE A 198 -6.47 16.70 17.34
CA ILE A 198 -6.46 15.51 18.22
C ILE A 198 -6.05 14.26 17.44
N GLN A 199 -6.62 14.05 16.24
CA GLN A 199 -6.25 12.90 15.41
C GLN A 199 -4.76 12.95 15.01
N ALA A 200 -4.23 14.14 14.69
CA ALA A 200 -2.82 14.31 14.37
C ALA A 200 -1.91 13.98 15.56
N VAL A 201 -2.27 14.42 16.77
CA VAL A 201 -1.54 14.07 18.00
C VAL A 201 -1.53 12.56 18.22
N TYR A 202 -2.66 11.88 18.04
CA TYR A 202 -2.71 10.41 18.17
C TYR A 202 -1.85 9.69 17.13
N ALA A 203 -1.77 10.19 15.90
CA ALA A 203 -0.86 9.64 14.90
C ALA A 203 0.61 9.78 15.31
N ILE A 204 1.01 10.95 15.82
CA ILE A 204 2.37 11.20 16.29
C ILE A 204 2.72 10.27 17.45
N GLN A 205 1.82 10.13 18.43
CA GLN A 205 2.04 9.21 19.56
C GLN A 205 2.20 7.76 19.08
N ASN A 206 1.32 7.28 18.20
CA ASN A 206 1.41 5.93 17.64
C ASN A 206 2.74 5.72 16.91
N PHE A 207 3.16 6.70 16.12
CA PHE A 207 4.40 6.66 15.37
C PHE A 207 5.63 6.61 16.28
N VAL A 208 5.70 7.46 17.30
CA VAL A 208 6.82 7.46 18.27
C VAL A 208 6.90 6.12 19.02
N THR A 209 5.76 5.59 19.48
CA THR A 209 5.72 4.27 20.13
C THR A 209 6.25 3.16 19.23
N LYS A 210 5.91 3.18 17.92
CA LYS A 210 6.46 2.24 16.92
C LYS A 210 7.96 2.41 16.70
N LEU A 211 8.53 3.60 16.95
CA LEU A 211 9.95 3.84 16.78
C LEU A 211 10.78 3.37 17.99
N GLU A 212 10.24 3.45 19.21
CA GLU A 212 10.95 3.09 20.45
C GLU A 212 10.90 1.58 20.77
N HIS A 213 9.89 0.84 20.29
CA HIS A 213 9.79 -0.61 20.48
C HIS A 213 9.40 -1.32 19.17
N PRO A 214 10.18 -2.29 18.67
CA PRO A 214 9.74 -3.14 17.57
C PRO A 214 8.72 -4.17 18.08
N PRO A 215 7.73 -4.58 17.25
CA PRO A 215 6.95 -5.77 17.52
C PRO A 215 7.81 -7.04 17.51
#